data_AF-A0A380P4G3-F1
#
_entry.id   AF-A0A380P4G3-F1
#
_cell.length_a   1.000
_cell.length_b   1.000
_cell.length_c   1.000
_cell.angle_alpha   90.00
_cell.angle_beta   90.00
_cell.angle_gamma   90.00
#
_symmetry.space_group_name_H-M   'P 1'
#
loop_
_entity.id
_entity.type
_entity.pdbx_description
1 polymer ?
#
loop_
_entity_poly.entity_id
_entity_poly.type
_entity_poly.pdbx_seq_one_letter_code
_entity_poly.pdbx_strand_id
1 'polypeptide(L)' 'MDLVIPEESWAQKSQDIILYQVDEFVMGDDWQGKFDYLADETGVEVTYLERTPEISTTQIKADLNDKNLADIDD' A
#
# COMPACT_ATOMS: atom_id res chain seq x y z
N MET A 1 6.74 -13.24 1.19
CA MET A 1 6.15 -12.85 2.48
C MET A 1 6.59 -13.89 3.46
N ASP A 2 7.50 -13.50 4.34
CA ASP A 2 8.28 -14.43 5.16
C ASP A 2 7.86 -14.36 6.63
N LEU A 3 7.38 -13.21 7.10
CA LEU A 3 6.85 -13.00 8.43
C LEU A 3 5.60 -12.10 8.37
N VAL A 4 4.59 -12.43 9.18
CA VAL A 4 3.38 -11.61 9.36
C VAL A 4 3.17 -11.41 10.85
N ILE A 5 3.08 -10.15 11.27
CA ILE A 5 2.87 -9.75 12.67
C ILE A 5 1.53 -9.03 12.81
N PRO A 6 0.80 -9.21 13.92
CA PRO A 6 -0.44 -8.48 14.16
C PRO A 6 -0.16 -7.00 14.44
N GLU A 7 -0.96 -6.12 13.84
CA GLU A 7 -0.95 -4.68 14.10
C GLU A 7 -2.11 -4.32 15.03
N GLU A 8 -1.78 -3.82 16.22
CA GLU A 8 -2.74 -3.39 17.25
C GLU A 8 -2.74 -1.87 17.44
N SER A 9 -1.63 -1.18 17.14
CA SER A 9 -1.53 0.28 17.28
C SER A 9 -0.43 0.91 16.43
N TRP A 10 -0.48 2.23 16.21
CA TRP A 10 0.59 2.96 15.52
C TRP A 10 1.88 3.06 16.33
N ALA A 11 1.77 3.12 17.67
CA ALA A 11 2.92 3.26 18.56
C ALA A 11 3.82 2.02 18.55
N GLN A 12 3.29 0.84 18.17
CA GLN A 12 4.10 -0.38 18.10
C GLN A 12 5.14 -0.33 16.98
N LYS A 13 4.95 0.49 15.94
CA LYS A 13 5.80 0.44 14.73
C LYS A 13 7.26 0.69 15.03
N SER A 14 7.58 1.63 15.91
CA SER A 14 8.97 1.91 16.30
C SER A 14 9.59 0.73 17.05
N GLN A 15 8.83 0.07 17.92
CA GLN A 15 9.29 -1.13 18.62
C GLN A 15 9.46 -2.32 17.68
N ASP A 16 8.52 -2.51 16.75
CA ASP A 16 8.59 -3.58 15.75
C ASP A 16 9.83 -3.42 14.86
N ILE A 17 10.13 -2.21 14.40
CA ILE A 17 11.32 -1.92 13.58
C ILE A 17 12.60 -2.32 14.32
N ILE A 18 12.73 -1.96 15.60
CA ILE A 18 13.90 -2.31 16.41
C ILE A 18 13.97 -3.81 16.69
N LEU A 19 12.84 -4.42 17.06
CA LEU A 19 12.76 -5.82 17.46
C LEU A 19 13.08 -6.76 16.31
N TYR A 20 12.56 -6.46 15.11
CA TYR A 20 12.77 -7.26 13.91
C TYR A 20 13.98 -6.79 13.09
N GLN A 21 14.72 -5.80 13.57
CA GLN A 21 15.90 -5.24 12.90
C GLN A 21 15.59 -4.87 11.44
N VAL A 22 14.50 -4.14 11.25
CA VAL A 22 14.05 -3.73 9.92
C VAL A 22 15.04 -2.69 9.36
N ASP A 23 15.56 -2.94 8.16
CA ASP A 23 16.45 -2.02 7.45
C ASP A 23 15.69 -0.94 6.66
N GLU A 24 14.54 -1.28 6.09
CA GLU A 24 13.70 -0.40 5.27
C GLU A 24 12.21 -0.54 5.60
N PHE A 25 11.55 0.59 5.83
CA PHE A 25 10.11 0.71 6.07
C PHE A 25 9.42 1.30 4.83
N VAL A 26 8.57 0.49 4.19
CA VAL A 26 7.93 0.86 2.92
C VAL A 26 6.42 1.06 3.10
N MET A 27 5.88 2.18 2.62
CA MET A 27 4.44 2.48 2.62
C MET A 27 3.98 3.09 1.30
N GLY A 28 2.67 3.11 1.05
CA GLY A 28 2.12 3.84 -0.10
C GLY A 28 2.24 5.36 0.05
N ASP A 29 2.30 6.06 -1.09
CA ASP A 29 2.35 7.52 -1.19
C ASP A 29 1.22 8.25 -0.43
N ASP A 30 0.07 7.62 -0.23
CA ASP A 30 -1.04 8.13 0.58
C ASP A 30 -0.62 8.50 2.02
N TRP A 31 0.51 7.98 2.49
CA TRP A 31 1.06 8.19 3.85
C TRP A 31 2.37 8.97 3.88
N GLN A 32 2.72 9.62 2.76
CA GLN A 32 3.95 10.42 2.65
C GLN A 32 4.05 11.45 3.78
N GLY A 33 5.20 11.50 4.47
CA GLY A 33 5.46 12.43 5.56
C GLY A 33 4.87 12.03 6.91
N LYS A 34 4.00 11.01 6.97
CA LYS A 34 3.33 10.59 8.22
C LYS A 34 4.20 9.72 9.10
N PHE A 35 5.18 9.03 8.52
CA PHE A 35 6.02 8.04 9.22
C PHE A 35 7.49 8.42 9.25
N ASP A 36 7.86 9.61 8.78
CA ASP A 36 9.25 10.12 8.79
C ASP A 36 9.85 10.07 10.21
N TYR A 37 9.02 10.26 11.24
CA TYR A 37 9.45 10.15 12.64
C TYR A 37 10.05 8.77 12.98
N LEU A 38 9.68 7.71 12.26
CA LEU A 38 10.26 6.38 12.47
C LEU A 38 11.72 6.34 12.03
N ALA A 39 12.09 7.07 10.97
CA ALA A 39 13.47 7.20 10.55
C ALA A 39 14.30 7.91 11.64
N ASP A 40 13.76 8.98 12.23
CA ASP A 40 14.43 9.70 13.33
C ASP A 40 14.53 8.87 14.62
N GLU A 41 13.48 8.11 14.97
CA GLU A 41 13.44 7.31 16.21
C GLU A 41 14.26 6.04 16.14
N THR A 42 14.31 5.38 14.98
CA THR A 42 14.87 4.02 14.85
C THR A 42 16.08 3.95 13.92
N GLY A 43 16.29 4.95 13.07
CA GLY A 43 17.35 4.97 12.05
C GLY A 43 17.04 4.19 10.77
N VAL A 44 15.78 3.76 10.57
CA VAL A 44 15.34 3.00 9.38
C VAL A 44 15.16 3.91 8.16
N GLU A 45 15.36 3.36 6.96
CA GLU A 45 15.00 4.07 5.72
C GLU A 45 13.48 4.04 5.51
N VAL A 46 12.84 5.20 5.34
CA VAL A 46 11.39 5.30 5.09
C VAL A 46 11.16 5.61 3.61
N THR A 47 10.61 4.64 2.88
CA THR A 47 10.35 4.72 1.44
C THR A 47 8.85 4.77 1.15
N TYR A 48 8.43 5.71 0.31
CA TYR A 48 7.05 5.84 -0.15
C TYR A 48 6.92 5.39 -1.60
N LEU A 49 6.17 4.32 -1.82
CA LEU A 49 5.90 3.82 -3.16
C LEU A 49 4.71 4.57 -3.77
N GLU A 50 4.94 5.12 -4.95
CA GLU A 50 3.90 5.68 -5.80
C GLU A 50 2.82 4.63 -6.04
N ARG A 51 1.55 5.02 -5.97
CA ARG A 51 0.49 4.11 -6.41
C ARG A 51 0.73 3.78 -7.87
N THR A 52 0.58 2.50 -8.22
CA THR A 52 0.57 2.10 -9.62
C THR A 52 -0.47 2.93 -10.37
N PRO A 53 -0.07 3.74 -11.36
CA PRO A 53 -1.04 4.31 -12.27
C PRO A 53 -1.68 3.12 -12.99
N GLU A 54 -2.99 2.98 -12.78
CA GLU A 54 -3.89 2.19 -13.61
C GLU A 54 -3.92 0.66 -13.41
N ILE A 55 -4.61 0.26 -12.34
CA ILE A 55 -5.88 -0.42 -12.61
C ILE A 55 -6.99 0.37 -11.91
N SER A 56 -7.41 1.45 -12.55
CA SER A 56 -8.55 2.21 -12.08
C SER A 56 -9.76 1.28 -12.12
N THR A 57 -10.34 0.99 -10.95
CA THR A 57 -11.60 0.24 -10.87
C THR A 57 -12.73 0.91 -11.68
N THR A 58 -12.56 2.18 -12.04
CA THR A 58 -13.38 2.91 -13.02
C THR A 58 -13.27 2.32 -14.42
N GLN A 59 -12.07 1.95 -14.88
CA GLN A 59 -11.85 1.29 -16.18
C GLN A 59 -12.49 -0.10 -16.20
N ILE A 60 -12.30 -0.88 -15.13
CA ILE A 60 -12.88 -2.23 -15.00
C ILE A 60 -14.42 -2.18 -14.97
N LYS A 61 -15.01 -1.20 -14.27
CA LYS A 61 -16.47 -0.99 -14.23
C LYS A 61 -17.05 -0.55 -15.58
N ALA A 62 -16.31 0.25 -16.35
CA ALA A 62 -16.72 0.63 -17.70
C ALA A 62 -16.69 -0.57 -18.67
N ASP A 63 -15.62 -1.37 -18.63
CA ASP A 63 -15.45 -2.57 -19.47
C ASP A 63 -16.51 -3.65 -19.20
N LEU A 64 -16.92 -3.80 -17.93
CA LEU A 64 -17.99 -4.73 -17.52
C LEU A 64 -19.38 -4.31 -17.99
N ASN A 65 -19.61 -3.02 -18.27
CA ASN A 65 -20.94 -2.50 -18.62
C ASN A 65 -21.18 -2.41 -20.14
N ASP A 66 -20.14 -2.58 -20.98
CA ASP A 66 -20.21 -2.46 -22.44
C ASP A 66 -20.50 -3.79 -23.16
N LYS A 67 -20.53 -4.93 -22.44
CA LYS A 67 -20.80 -6.27 -23.01
C LYS A 67 -22.26 -6.73 -22.91
N ASN A 68 -23.22 -5.87 -23.20
CA ASN A 68 -24.58 -6.31 -23.46
C ASN A 68 -25.23 -5.43 -24.54
N LEU A 69 -25.75 -6.08 -25.59
CA LEU A 69 -26.67 -5.58 -26.63
C LEU A 69 -26.10 -5.19 -28.02
N ALA A 70 -25.20 -5.99 -28.58
CA ALA A 70 -24.99 -5.99 -30.03
C ALA A 70 -24.76 -7.41 -30.55
N ASP A 71 -25.74 -8.32 -30.37
CA ASP A 71 -25.86 -9.58 -31.11
C ASP A 71 -27.18 -10.29 -30.75
N ILE A 72 -28.33 -9.73 -31.15
CA ILE A 72 -29.54 -10.52 -31.46
C ILE A 72 -30.29 -9.77 -32.58
N ASP A 73 -29.70 -9.74 -33.78
CA ASP A 73 -30.41 -9.52 -35.04
C ASP A 73 -30.11 -10.74 -35.93
N ASP A 74 -30.90 -11.82 -35.75
CA ASP A 74 -31.45 -12.71 -36.79
C ASP A 74 -32.55 -13.61 -36.18
#